data_AF-A0AAV5S010-F1
#
_entry.id   AF-A0AAV5S010-F1
#
_cell.length_a   1.000
_cell.length_b   1.000
_cell.length_c   1.000
_cell.angle_alpha   90.00
_cell.angle_beta   90.00
_cell.angle_gamma   90.00
#
_symmetry.space_group_name_H-M   'P 1'
#
loop_
_entity.id
_entity.type
_entity.pdbx_description
1 polymer ?
#
loop_
_entity_poly.entity_id
_entity_poly.type
_entity_poly.pdbx_seq_one_letter_code
_entity_poly.pdbx_strand_id
1 'polypeptide(L)'
;MKEAIKTSNTTNPKMACGVLSTVFEQHFYTAYFLVHIPLTIFIDSTICLPPMTDGLKAMIDWHVAENNDFLLLEKPAWFFWMVVVELLFQLPAFPYFIARMSLFRGDAPGISKEEKAARAGKRGTLRTLLRLYGLNASLTSLFCIYVIYQRGYYPATGAPLSAVDCAKLIAYYTPTFLIPLRLCFV
;
A
#
# COMPACT_ATOMS: atom_id res chain seq x y z
N MET A 1 11.87 -28.26 -57.44
CA MET A 1 10.80 -27.78 -56.55
C MET A 1 10.68 -28.74 -55.37
N LYS A 2 11.31 -28.42 -54.24
CA LYS A 2 11.06 -29.07 -52.95
C LYS A 2 10.75 -27.94 -51.98
N GLU A 3 9.46 -27.73 -51.70
CA GLU A 3 9.01 -26.76 -50.73
C GLU A 3 9.36 -27.24 -49.33
N ALA A 4 10.21 -26.45 -48.64
CA ALA A 4 10.49 -26.63 -47.23
C ALA A 4 9.38 -25.93 -46.43
N ILE A 5 8.45 -26.72 -45.90
CA ILE A 5 7.48 -26.29 -44.90
C ILE A 5 8.27 -25.98 -43.62
N LYS A 6 8.55 -24.69 -43.42
CA LYS A 6 9.14 -24.18 -42.18
C LYS A 6 8.01 -24.06 -41.15
N THR A 7 7.84 -25.10 -40.34
CA THR A 7 6.97 -25.09 -39.17
C THR A 7 7.46 -24.02 -38.18
N SER A 8 6.66 -22.97 -38.04
CA SER A 8 6.86 -21.92 -37.05
C SER A 8 6.57 -22.51 -35.66
N ASN A 9 7.63 -22.76 -34.90
CA ASN A 9 7.54 -23.01 -33.47
C ASN A 9 6.96 -21.76 -32.79
N THR A 10 5.67 -21.80 -32.49
CA THR A 10 4.99 -20.90 -31.57
C THR A 10 5.48 -21.20 -30.16
N THR A 11 6.64 -20.61 -29.80
CA THR A 11 7.05 -20.54 -28.40
C THR A 11 6.04 -19.68 -27.66
N ASN A 12 5.12 -20.37 -26.99
CA ASN A 12 4.19 -19.82 -26.03
C ASN A 12 5.00 -18.98 -25.02
N PRO A 13 4.87 -17.64 -25.00
CA PRO A 13 5.57 -16.85 -24.01
C PRO A 13 4.99 -17.29 -22.67
N LYS A 14 5.83 -17.88 -21.82
CA LYS A 14 5.51 -18.13 -20.41
C LYS A 14 4.90 -16.83 -19.89
N MET A 15 3.58 -16.82 -19.72
CA MET A 15 2.88 -15.74 -19.03
C MET A 15 3.40 -15.81 -17.61
N ALA A 16 4.46 -15.04 -17.34
CA ALA A 16 4.83 -14.73 -15.98
C ALA A 16 3.61 -14.00 -15.42
N CYS A 17 2.78 -14.76 -14.69
CA CYS A 17 1.64 -14.26 -13.94
C CYS A 17 2.21 -13.45 -12.76
N GLY A 18 2.81 -12.32 -13.11
CA GLY A 18 3.39 -11.38 -12.18
C GLY A 18 2.28 -10.44 -11.71
N VAL A 19 2.32 -10.09 -10.44
CA VAL A 19 1.49 -9.03 -9.88
C VAL A 19 1.79 -7.72 -10.62
N LEU A 20 0.76 -6.88 -10.80
CA LEU A 20 0.77 -5.69 -11.67
C LEU A 20 0.95 -6.00 -13.17
N SER A 21 0.96 -7.27 -13.60
CA SER A 21 0.97 -7.62 -15.03
C SER A 21 -0.38 -7.33 -15.70
N THR A 22 -1.46 -7.25 -14.92
CA THR A 22 -2.79 -6.95 -15.43
C THR A 22 -3.07 -5.45 -15.39
N VAL A 23 -3.83 -4.97 -16.38
CA VAL A 23 -4.29 -3.57 -16.44
C VAL A 23 -5.17 -3.24 -15.24
N PHE A 24 -6.00 -4.20 -14.80
CA PHE A 24 -6.84 -4.05 -13.62
C PHE A 24 -6.02 -3.78 -12.36
N GLU A 25 -5.04 -4.62 -12.02
CA GLU A 25 -4.21 -4.42 -10.83
C GLU A 25 -3.44 -3.10 -10.89
N GLN A 26 -2.95 -2.69 -12.07
CA GLN A 26 -2.30 -1.38 -12.24
C GLN A 26 -3.25 -0.23 -11.91
N HIS A 27 -4.50 -0.28 -12.37
CA HIS A 27 -5.50 0.74 -12.05
C HIS A 27 -5.90 0.71 -10.58
N PHE A 28 -6.09 -0.48 -10.01
CA PHE A 28 -6.38 -0.66 -8.59
C PHE A 28 -5.30 -0.01 -7.72
N TYR A 29 -4.02 -0.33 -7.95
CA TYR A 29 -2.92 0.23 -7.16
C TYR A 29 -2.69 1.72 -7.43
N THR A 30 -2.97 2.19 -8.65
CA THR A 30 -2.95 3.63 -8.94
C THR A 30 -4.01 4.37 -8.12
N ALA A 31 -5.24 3.86 -8.09
CA ALA A 31 -6.33 4.43 -7.29
C ALA A 31 -6.03 4.34 -5.78
N TYR A 32 -5.50 3.20 -5.33
CA TYR A 32 -5.05 3.01 -3.96
C TYR A 32 -4.03 4.07 -3.53
N PHE A 33 -2.96 4.30 -4.31
CA PHE A 33 -1.97 5.34 -4.00
C PHE A 33 -2.57 6.74 -4.05
N LEU A 34 -3.46 7.03 -5.01
CA LEU A 34 -4.14 8.33 -5.09
C LEU A 34 -5.00 8.63 -3.86
N VAL A 35 -5.71 7.62 -3.35
CA VAL A 35 -6.53 7.74 -2.14
C VAL A 35 -5.64 7.84 -0.88
N HIS A 36 -4.50 7.17 -0.85
CA HIS A 36 -3.61 7.22 0.31
C HIS A 36 -2.91 8.58 0.46
N ILE A 37 -2.67 9.33 -0.62
CA ILE A 37 -2.07 10.68 -0.51
C ILE A 37 -2.87 11.59 0.44
N PRO A 38 -4.17 11.88 0.21
CA PRO A 38 -4.93 12.73 1.13
C PRO A 38 -5.14 12.07 2.50
N LEU A 39 -5.26 10.73 2.59
CA LEU A 39 -5.34 10.05 3.88
C LEU A 39 -4.08 10.26 4.72
N THR A 40 -2.89 10.11 4.13
CA THR A 40 -1.63 10.32 4.83
C THR A 40 -1.42 11.79 5.19
N ILE A 41 -1.81 12.72 4.32
CA ILE A 41 -1.71 14.16 4.60
C ILE A 41 -2.67 14.59 5.69
N PHE A 42 -3.93 14.13 5.69
CA PHE A 42 -4.95 14.66 6.61
C PHE A 42 -5.19 13.78 7.82
N ILE A 43 -5.07 12.46 7.72
CA ILE A 43 -5.32 11.52 8.83
C ILE A 43 -4.01 11.17 9.52
N ASP A 44 -3.10 10.52 8.80
CA ASP A 44 -1.90 9.94 9.42
C ASP A 44 -1.02 11.05 9.99
N SER A 45 -0.87 12.18 9.28
CA SER A 45 -0.09 13.32 9.77
C SER A 45 -0.54 13.82 11.14
N THR A 46 -1.80 13.60 11.54
CA THR A 46 -2.31 14.04 12.85
C THR A 46 -1.73 13.27 14.02
N ILE A 47 -1.09 12.13 13.75
CA ILE A 47 -0.32 11.38 14.73
C ILE A 47 0.94 12.17 15.10
N CYS A 48 1.54 12.87 14.13
CA CYS A 48 2.77 13.62 14.30
C CYS A 48 2.58 15.13 14.52
N LEU A 49 1.48 15.68 14.01
CA LEU A 49 1.18 17.10 13.97
C LEU A 49 -0.22 17.36 14.56
N PRO A 50 -0.49 18.55 15.10
CA PRO A 50 -1.86 18.90 15.46
C PRO A 50 -2.76 18.93 14.23
N PRO A 51 -4.06 18.59 14.35
CA PRO A 51 -5.01 18.72 13.24
C PRO A 51 -5.02 20.13 12.66
N MET A 52 -4.99 20.24 11.33
CA MET A 52 -4.89 21.54 10.64
C MET A 52 -6.15 22.40 10.75
N THR A 53 -7.30 21.77 11.01
CA THR A 53 -8.61 22.45 11.12
C THR A 53 -9.47 21.80 12.18
N ASP A 54 -10.43 22.55 12.73
CA ASP A 54 -11.41 22.03 13.70
C ASP A 54 -12.28 20.93 13.08
N GLY A 55 -12.59 21.03 11.78
CA GLY A 55 -13.33 19.99 11.06
C GLY A 55 -12.55 18.68 11.00
N LEU A 56 -11.24 18.73 10.75
CA LEU A 56 -10.38 17.55 10.77
C LEU A 56 -10.29 16.96 12.16
N LYS A 57 -10.13 17.81 13.19
CA LYS A 57 -10.16 17.38 14.59
C LYS A 57 -11.46 16.65 14.92
N ALA A 58 -12.61 17.24 14.59
CA ALA A 58 -13.92 16.65 14.85
C ALA A 58 -14.10 15.30 14.14
N MET A 59 -13.59 15.16 12.92
CA MET A 59 -13.63 13.90 12.19
C MET A 59 -12.76 12.81 12.84
N ILE A 60 -11.57 13.16 13.35
CA ILE A 60 -10.72 12.23 14.09
C ILE A 60 -11.37 11.83 15.41
N ASP A 61 -11.89 12.80 16.16
CA ASP A 61 -12.59 12.55 17.42
C ASP A 61 -13.81 11.62 17.19
N TRP A 62 -14.57 11.87 16.11
CA TRP A 62 -15.66 10.99 15.68
C TRP A 62 -15.17 9.57 15.36
N HIS A 63 -14.09 9.44 14.58
CA HIS A 63 -13.53 8.14 14.23
C HIS A 63 -13.06 7.35 15.46
N VAL A 64 -12.38 8.01 16.40
CA VAL A 64 -11.95 7.42 17.67
C VAL A 64 -13.15 6.97 18.49
N ALA A 65 -14.20 7.78 18.58
CA ALA A 65 -15.41 7.46 19.33
C ALA A 65 -16.21 6.30 18.71
N GLU A 66 -16.36 6.29 17.39
CA GLU A 66 -17.14 5.28 16.67
C GLU A 66 -16.44 3.90 16.62
N ASN A 67 -15.11 3.90 16.51
CA ASN A 67 -14.33 2.67 16.33
C ASN A 67 -13.57 2.23 17.59
N ASN A 68 -13.64 2.99 18.67
CA ASN A 68 -12.83 2.79 19.88
C ASN A 68 -11.33 2.74 19.56
N ASP A 69 -10.90 3.56 18.60
CA ASP A 69 -9.54 3.56 18.08
C ASP A 69 -8.58 4.26 19.04
N PHE A 70 -8.18 3.53 20.07
CA PHE A 70 -7.27 4.04 21.10
C PHE A 70 -5.87 4.36 20.56
N LEU A 71 -5.44 3.78 19.43
CA LEU A 71 -4.12 4.05 18.84
C LEU A 71 -4.05 5.49 18.33
N LEU A 72 -5.14 5.98 17.72
CA LEU A 72 -5.26 7.36 17.27
C LEU A 72 -5.44 8.37 18.42
N LEU A 73 -5.92 7.91 19.58
CA LEU A 73 -5.98 8.73 20.79
C LEU A 73 -4.60 8.87 21.46
N GLU A 74 -3.98 7.73 21.80
CA GLU A 74 -2.73 7.71 22.59
C GLU A 74 -1.51 8.15 21.78
N LYS A 75 -1.50 7.87 20.47
CA LYS A 75 -0.38 8.15 19.56
C LYS A 75 0.96 7.66 20.14
N PRO A 76 1.09 6.35 20.45
CA PRO A 76 2.28 5.84 21.14
C PRO A 76 3.54 6.10 20.32
N ALA A 77 4.69 6.26 20.99
CA ALA A 77 5.94 6.71 20.35
C ALA A 77 6.39 5.84 19.15
N TRP A 78 6.16 4.53 19.20
CA TRP A 78 6.46 3.66 18.06
C TRP A 78 5.59 3.99 16.84
N PHE A 79 4.32 4.32 17.05
CA PHE A 79 3.38 4.63 15.99
C PHE A 79 3.70 5.98 15.37
N PHE A 80 4.05 6.95 16.22
CA PHE A 80 4.59 8.24 15.79
C PHE A 80 5.79 8.06 14.84
N TRP A 81 6.79 7.26 15.21
CA TRP A 81 7.97 7.08 14.37
C TRP A 81 7.68 6.33 13.06
N MET A 82 6.77 5.35 13.08
CA MET A 82 6.33 4.68 11.84
C MET A 82 5.67 5.69 10.88
N VAL A 83 4.82 6.57 11.40
CA VAL A 83 4.14 7.59 10.58
C VAL A 83 5.12 8.67 10.10
N VAL A 84 6.14 9.04 10.89
CA VAL A 84 7.22 9.91 10.40
C VAL A 84 7.92 9.29 9.19
N VAL A 85 8.22 7.99 9.24
CA VAL A 85 8.77 7.26 8.08
C VAL A 85 7.79 7.29 6.90
N GLU A 86 6.50 7.14 7.15
CA GLU A 86 5.49 7.22 6.10
C GLU A 86 5.45 8.61 5.45
N LEU A 87 5.46 9.69 6.23
CA LEU A 87 5.46 11.06 5.73
C LEU A 87 6.72 11.39 4.93
N LEU A 88 7.88 10.91 5.35
CA LEU A 88 9.16 11.23 4.71
C LEU A 88 9.46 10.39 3.47
N PHE A 89 9.04 9.12 3.44
CA PHE A 89 9.43 8.19 2.38
C PHE A 89 8.25 7.67 1.56
N GLN A 90 7.13 7.32 2.20
CA GLN A 90 5.98 6.74 1.53
C GLN A 90 5.16 7.79 0.77
N LEU A 91 4.89 8.94 1.41
CA LEU A 91 4.15 10.04 0.79
C LEU A 91 4.81 10.55 -0.52
N PRO A 92 6.13 10.85 -0.59
CA PRO A 92 6.77 11.22 -1.84
C PRO A 92 6.91 10.05 -2.84
N ALA A 93 6.89 8.80 -2.36
CA ALA A 93 6.92 7.63 -3.23
C ALA A 93 5.60 7.42 -3.99
N PHE A 94 4.44 7.82 -3.44
CA PHE A 94 3.15 7.64 -4.10
C PHE A 94 3.07 8.29 -5.49
N PRO A 95 3.35 9.61 -5.67
CA PRO A 95 3.39 10.20 -7.02
C PRO A 95 4.40 9.52 -7.93
N TYR A 96 5.56 9.12 -7.39
CA TYR A 96 6.59 8.41 -8.14
C TYR A 96 6.09 7.07 -8.69
N PHE A 97 5.37 6.28 -7.89
CA PHE A 97 4.77 5.00 -8.29
C PHE A 97 3.67 5.20 -9.33
N ILE A 98 2.77 6.16 -9.10
CA ILE A 98 1.68 6.49 -10.03
C ILE A 98 2.24 6.84 -11.42
N ALA A 99 3.24 7.73 -11.48
CA ALA A 99 3.85 8.17 -12.74
C ALA A 99 4.54 7.04 -13.52
N ARG A 100 4.89 5.94 -12.85
CA ARG A 100 5.67 4.84 -13.44
C ARG A 100 4.90 3.52 -13.54
N MET A 101 3.62 3.50 -13.17
CA MET A 101 2.79 2.29 -13.23
C MET A 101 2.72 1.72 -14.65
N SER A 102 2.77 2.57 -15.68
CA SER A 102 2.80 2.18 -17.09
C SER A 102 4.03 1.35 -17.49
N LEU A 103 5.11 1.34 -16.69
CA LEU A 103 6.27 0.49 -16.94
C LEU A 103 5.93 -1.00 -16.83
N PHE A 104 4.87 -1.37 -16.11
CA PHE A 104 4.42 -2.77 -16.03
C PHE A 104 3.61 -3.22 -17.25
N ARG A 105 3.27 -2.30 -18.16
CA ARG A 105 2.66 -2.67 -19.44
C ARG A 105 3.65 -3.44 -20.31
N GLY A 106 3.12 -4.30 -21.17
CA GLY A 106 3.91 -5.04 -22.15
C GLY A 106 4.71 -4.11 -23.05
N ASP A 107 5.80 -4.65 -23.60
CA ASP A 107 6.64 -3.94 -24.55
C ASP A 107 5.88 -3.75 -25.87
N ALA A 108 5.92 -2.54 -26.43
CA ALA A 108 5.27 -2.25 -27.71
C ALA A 108 5.98 -2.99 -28.87
N PRO A 109 5.27 -3.34 -29.95
CA PRO A 109 5.90 -3.87 -31.15
C PRO A 109 6.95 -2.89 -31.69
N GLY A 110 8.12 -3.40 -32.07
CA GLY A 110 9.15 -2.59 -32.73
C GLY A 110 10.12 -1.83 -31.82
N ILE A 111 10.03 -1.96 -30.49
CA ILE A 111 11.06 -1.37 -29.61
C ILE A 111 12.41 -2.04 -29.81
N SER A 112 13.49 -1.26 -29.74
CA SER A 112 14.86 -1.78 -29.85
C SER A 112 15.25 -2.66 -28.65
N LYS A 113 16.28 -3.49 -28.82
CA LYS A 113 16.83 -4.31 -27.73
C LYS A 113 17.34 -3.44 -26.56
N GLU A 114 17.93 -2.30 -26.88
CA GLU A 114 18.48 -1.34 -25.91
C GLU A 114 17.37 -0.71 -25.07
N GLU A 115 16.29 -0.24 -25.71
CA GLU A 115 15.12 0.30 -25.01
C GLU A 115 14.45 -0.77 -24.13
N LYS A 116 14.37 -2.01 -24.61
CA LYS A 116 13.83 -3.12 -23.85
C LYS A 116 14.66 -3.40 -22.60
N ALA A 117 15.99 -3.40 -22.71
CA ALA A 117 16.91 -3.56 -21.59
C ALA A 117 16.77 -2.41 -20.58
N ALA A 118 16.72 -1.16 -21.05
CA ALA A 118 16.54 0.01 -20.20
C ALA A 118 15.20 -0.02 -19.44
N ARG A 119 14.09 -0.42 -20.10
CA ARG A 119 12.78 -0.61 -19.45
C ARG A 119 12.80 -1.74 -18.44
N ALA A 120 13.49 -2.85 -18.73
CA ALA A 120 13.65 -3.96 -17.79
C ALA A 120 14.38 -3.51 -16.51
N GLY A 121 15.45 -2.72 -16.62
CA GLY A 121 16.14 -2.14 -15.46
C GLY A 121 15.22 -1.25 -14.63
N LYS A 122 14.52 -0.31 -15.25
CA LYS A 122 13.55 0.57 -14.57
C LYS A 122 12.42 -0.21 -13.89
N ARG A 123 11.91 -1.27 -14.53
CA ARG A 123 10.93 -2.18 -13.92
C ARG A 123 11.49 -2.89 -12.68
N GLY A 124 12.73 -3.35 -12.73
CA GLY A 124 13.39 -4.00 -11.60
C GLY A 124 13.53 -3.07 -10.39
N THR A 125 13.98 -1.84 -10.62
CA THR A 125 14.03 -0.80 -9.58
C THR A 125 12.65 -0.51 -9.01
N LEU A 126 11.64 -0.31 -9.86
CA LEU A 126 10.28 -0.03 -9.41
C LEU A 126 9.67 -1.18 -8.60
N ARG A 127 9.87 -2.44 -9.01
CA ARG A 127 9.45 -3.62 -8.23
C ARG A 127 10.09 -3.62 -6.85
N THR A 128 11.39 -3.36 -6.78
CA THR A 128 12.11 -3.32 -5.50
C THR A 128 11.53 -2.26 -4.57
N LEU A 129 11.30 -1.04 -5.08
CA LEU A 129 10.72 0.04 -4.29
C LEU A 129 9.28 -0.27 -3.84
N LEU A 130 8.46 -0.87 -4.71
CA LEU A 130 7.10 -1.30 -4.36
C LEU A 130 7.08 -2.38 -3.29
N ARG A 131 8.03 -3.33 -3.34
CA ARG A 131 8.19 -4.36 -2.30
C ARG A 131 8.61 -3.76 -0.96
N LEU A 132 9.56 -2.82 -0.96
CA LEU A 132 9.99 -2.13 0.26
C LEU A 132 8.85 -1.33 0.88
N TYR A 133 8.11 -0.58 0.06
CA TYR A 133 6.89 0.10 0.47
C TYR A 133 5.87 -0.90 1.07
N GLY A 134 5.56 -1.97 0.32
CA GLY A 134 4.58 -2.98 0.72
C GLY A 134 4.95 -3.63 2.05
N LEU A 135 6.24 -3.92 2.25
CA LEU A 135 6.76 -4.48 3.49
C LEU A 135 6.61 -3.50 4.65
N ASN A 136 7.00 -2.23 4.47
CA ASN A 136 6.88 -1.22 5.53
C ASN A 136 5.43 -0.99 5.95
N ALA A 137 4.53 -0.75 4.99
CA ALA A 137 3.12 -0.45 5.26
C ALA A 137 2.38 -1.67 5.85
N SER A 138 2.68 -2.87 5.36
CA SER A 138 2.08 -4.10 5.91
C SER A 138 2.60 -4.41 7.31
N LEU A 139 3.90 -4.27 7.59
CA LEU A 139 4.44 -4.48 8.94
C LEU A 139 3.89 -3.47 9.95
N THR A 140 3.75 -2.21 9.56
CA THR A 140 3.15 -1.17 10.42
C THR A 140 1.72 -1.55 10.78
N SER A 141 0.89 -1.88 9.80
CA SER A 141 -0.49 -2.29 10.02
C SER A 141 -0.60 -3.60 10.82
N LEU A 142 0.29 -4.57 10.56
CA LEU A 142 0.34 -5.82 11.33
C LEU A 142 0.68 -5.55 12.81
N PHE A 143 1.58 -4.61 13.07
CA PHE A 143 1.92 -4.23 14.43
C PHE A 143 0.76 -3.51 15.12
N CYS A 144 0.04 -2.63 14.43
CA CYS A 144 -1.21 -2.05 14.94
C CYS A 144 -2.23 -3.14 15.30
N ILE A 145 -2.47 -4.09 14.40
CA ILE A 145 -3.38 -5.24 14.63
C ILE A 145 -2.94 -6.05 15.86
N TYR A 146 -1.64 -6.34 15.97
CA TYR A 146 -1.09 -7.05 17.12
C TYR A 146 -1.34 -6.29 18.43
N VAL A 147 -1.10 -4.98 18.45
CA VAL A 147 -1.31 -4.15 19.64
C VAL A 147 -2.80 -4.06 20.01
N ILE A 148 -3.70 -3.94 19.03
CA ILE A 148 -5.15 -3.99 19.24
C ILE A 148 -5.55 -5.33 19.87
N TYR A 149 -5.06 -6.44 19.33
CA TYR A 149 -5.35 -7.77 19.84
C TYR A 149 -4.86 -7.97 21.28
N GLN A 150 -3.67 -7.46 21.61
CA GLN A 150 -3.05 -7.64 22.93
C GLN A 150 -3.66 -6.77 24.02
N ARG A 151 -3.99 -5.51 23.72
CA ARG A 151 -4.33 -4.51 24.74
C ARG A 151 -5.50 -3.60 24.40
N GLY A 152 -6.30 -3.93 23.40
CA GLY A 152 -7.42 -3.09 22.98
C GLY A 152 -8.33 -2.71 24.15
N TYR A 153 -8.62 -1.42 24.29
CA TYR A 153 -9.47 -0.88 25.35
C TYR A 153 -10.38 0.24 24.82
N TYR A 154 -11.49 0.50 25.51
CA TYR A 154 -12.40 1.61 25.21
C TYR A 154 -11.78 2.94 25.65
N PRO A 155 -11.51 3.90 24.74
CA PRO A 155 -10.89 5.17 25.09
C PRO A 155 -11.60 5.96 26.20
N ALA A 156 -12.94 5.86 26.27
CA ALA A 156 -13.76 6.61 27.24
C ALA A 156 -13.70 6.05 28.67
N THR A 157 -13.47 4.75 28.84
CA THR A 157 -13.60 4.08 30.16
C THR A 157 -12.31 3.39 30.61
N GLY A 158 -11.36 3.16 29.70
CA GLY A 158 -10.16 2.36 29.97
C GLY A 158 -10.42 0.85 30.12
N ALA A 159 -11.68 0.41 30.00
CA ALA A 159 -12.02 -1.00 30.10
C ALA A 159 -11.55 -1.77 28.85
N PRO A 160 -11.16 -3.06 28.97
CA PRO A 160 -10.80 -3.88 27.82
C PRO A 160 -11.93 -3.95 26.78
N LEU A 161 -11.58 -3.97 25.49
CA LEU A 161 -12.57 -4.12 24.42
C LEU A 161 -13.27 -5.48 24.52
N SER A 162 -14.56 -5.49 24.18
CA SER A 162 -15.28 -6.73 23.89
C SER A 162 -14.61 -7.46 22.71
N ALA A 163 -14.79 -8.78 22.61
CA ALA A 163 -14.28 -9.54 21.47
C ALA A 163 -14.83 -9.04 20.13
N VAL A 164 -16.08 -8.56 20.11
CA VAL A 164 -16.74 -8.02 18.92
C VAL A 164 -16.11 -6.69 18.50
N ASP A 165 -15.91 -5.77 19.44
CA ASP A 165 -15.31 -4.46 19.13
C ASP A 165 -13.82 -4.57 18.79
N CYS A 166 -13.10 -5.50 19.44
CA CYS A 166 -11.74 -5.83 19.06
C CYS A 166 -11.67 -6.34 17.61
N ALA A 167 -12.57 -7.26 17.23
CA ALA A 167 -12.65 -7.75 15.85
C ALA A 167 -13.04 -6.64 14.85
N LYS A 168 -13.98 -5.75 15.21
CA LYS A 168 -14.36 -4.57 14.40
C LYS A 168 -13.14 -3.70 14.13
N LEU A 169 -12.37 -3.36 15.17
CA LEU A 169 -11.20 -2.51 15.04
C LEU A 169 -10.08 -3.19 14.23
N ILE A 170 -9.81 -4.48 14.46
CA ILE A 170 -8.85 -5.25 13.64
C ILE A 170 -9.28 -5.27 12.17
N ALA A 171 -10.57 -5.46 11.89
CA ALA A 171 -11.09 -5.47 10.53
C ALA A 171 -10.87 -4.12 9.82
N TYR A 172 -10.87 -3.01 10.54
CA TYR A 172 -10.56 -1.68 9.99
C TYR A 172 -9.09 -1.57 9.52
N TYR A 173 -8.15 -2.12 10.28
CA TYR A 173 -6.71 -2.13 9.93
C TYR A 173 -6.32 -3.26 8.96
N THR A 174 -7.20 -4.24 8.75
CA THR A 174 -6.88 -5.41 7.92
C THR A 174 -6.63 -5.05 6.44
N PRO A 175 -7.42 -4.17 5.78
CA PRO A 175 -7.13 -3.73 4.42
C PRO A 175 -5.76 -3.06 4.27
N THR A 176 -5.36 -2.23 5.25
CA THR A 176 -4.06 -1.55 5.24
C THR A 176 -2.89 -2.51 5.50
N PHE A 177 -3.16 -3.73 5.98
CA PHE A 177 -2.19 -4.82 6.00
C PHE A 177 -2.16 -5.60 4.66
N LEU A 178 -3.31 -6.11 4.22
CA LEU A 178 -3.38 -7.07 3.10
C LEU A 178 -3.04 -6.45 1.75
N ILE A 179 -3.52 -5.24 1.47
CA ILE A 179 -3.30 -4.56 0.18
C ILE A 179 -1.82 -4.25 -0.07
N PRO A 180 -1.06 -3.64 0.86
CA PRO A 180 0.37 -3.45 0.67
C PRO A 180 1.16 -4.76 0.76
N LEU A 181 0.74 -5.75 1.57
CA LEU A 181 1.40 -7.06 1.61
C LEU A 181 1.43 -7.74 0.23
N ARG A 182 0.35 -7.60 -0.54
CA ARG A 182 0.26 -8.11 -1.91
C ARG A 182 1.35 -7.56 -2.84
N LEU A 183 1.87 -6.35 -2.60
CA LEU A 183 2.98 -5.76 -3.35
C LEU A 183 4.33 -6.40 -3.02
N CYS A 184 4.50 -7.08 -1.89
CA CYS A 184 5.73 -7.81 -1.59
C CYS A 184 6.01 -8.94 -2.61
N PHE A 185 4.99 -9.34 -3.37
CA PHE A 185 5.05 -10.43 -4.33
C PHE A 185 5.10 -9.96 -5.80
N VAL A 186 5.15 -8.65 -6.08
CA VAL A 186 5.33 -8.10 -7.45
C VAL A 186 6.64 -8.48 -8.09
#